data_AF-A0A094BUV4-F1
#
_entry.id   AF-A0A094BUV4-F1
#
_cell.length_a   1.000
_cell.length_b   1.000
_cell.length_c   1.000
_cell.angle_alpha   90.00
_cell.angle_beta   90.00
_cell.angle_gamma   90.00
#
_symmetry.space_group_name_H-M   'P 1'
#
loop_
_entity.id
_entity.type
_entity.pdbx_description
1 polymer ?
#
loop_
_entity_poly.entity_id
_entity_poly.type
_entity_poly.pdbx_seq_one_letter_code
_entity_poly.pdbx_strand_id
1 'polypeptide(L)'
;MKISLLLSAVALIHQANCQWPQLEFDSDTARDCVGWYDNYKGETCESVRDLFGIPPEMFHKWNPRVGLDCKPWEKMSYCIVTQERIDDTAKTATTTAPTPTTTINTAPSPTSWAALGCYTGYVSNQDYEVFLSTVFGDDDLTIPKCKNDCYLRSYKFAAVQAGNSCMCGRDVDGEWPDQTECNIPCSGDKDTVCGGRGLANVFRAENNTAPMTTGTVASSPTQSSGAGRNRVMFQGWH
;
A
#
# COMPACT_ATOMS: atom_id res chain seq x y z
N MET A 1 -34.96 33.52 50.33
CA MET A 1 -34.64 32.51 49.29
C MET A 1 -34.34 33.21 47.98
N LYS A 2 -33.08 33.14 47.54
CA LYS A 2 -32.60 33.22 46.14
C LYS A 2 -31.07 33.13 46.22
N ILE A 3 -30.56 31.90 46.23
CA ILE A 3 -29.13 31.60 46.18
C ILE A 3 -28.75 31.55 44.70
N SER A 4 -27.83 32.44 44.31
CA SER A 4 -27.18 32.45 43.00
C SER A 4 -26.43 31.14 42.77
N LEU A 5 -26.74 30.46 41.67
CA LEU A 5 -25.91 29.40 41.12
C LEU A 5 -25.02 30.00 40.01
N LEU A 6 -23.79 30.31 40.38
CA LEU A 6 -22.68 30.43 39.44
C LEU A 6 -22.10 29.02 39.28
N LEU A 7 -22.41 28.35 38.16
CA LEU A 7 -21.69 27.16 37.74
C LEU A 7 -20.74 27.56 36.62
N SER A 8 -19.49 27.77 37.01
CA SER A 8 -18.34 27.68 36.11
C SER A 8 -18.02 26.20 35.91
N ALA A 9 -18.02 25.76 34.66
CA ALA A 9 -17.20 24.64 34.21
C ALA A 9 -16.81 24.92 32.75
N VAL A 10 -15.56 25.37 32.58
CA VAL A 10 -14.93 25.57 31.29
C VAL A 10 -14.38 24.23 30.79
N ALA A 11 -14.61 24.01 29.49
CA ALA A 11 -13.90 23.13 28.54
C ALA A 11 -13.89 21.62 28.80
N LEU A 12 -14.48 20.89 27.85
CA LEU A 12 -13.74 19.87 27.11
C LEU A 12 -14.17 19.94 25.64
N ILE A 13 -13.22 20.39 24.84
CA ILE A 13 -13.20 20.37 23.38
C ILE A 13 -13.49 18.93 22.93
N HIS A 14 -14.68 18.65 22.39
CA HIS A 14 -14.88 17.45 21.56
C HIS A 14 -14.45 17.78 20.12
N GLN A 15 -13.15 17.98 19.95
CA GLN A 15 -12.48 17.76 18.67
C GLN A 15 -11.55 16.57 18.88
N ALA A 16 -12.15 15.39 18.82
CA ALA A 16 -11.45 14.17 18.47
C ALA A 16 -12.39 13.45 17.51
N ASN A 17 -11.97 13.29 16.26
CA ASN A 17 -12.49 12.21 15.42
C ASN A 17 -12.14 10.89 16.11
N CYS A 18 -12.87 10.52 17.16
CA CYS A 18 -12.95 9.15 17.61
C CYS A 18 -13.61 8.41 16.46
N GLN A 19 -12.84 7.64 15.71
CA GLN A 19 -13.28 6.97 14.49
C GLN A 19 -14.23 5.82 14.84
N TRP A 20 -15.43 6.18 15.28
CA TRP A 20 -16.55 5.28 15.53
C TRP A 20 -17.08 4.75 14.18
N PRO A 21 -17.56 3.50 14.14
CA PRO A 21 -18.11 2.90 12.93
C PRO A 21 -19.28 3.74 12.41
N GLN A 22 -19.32 3.98 11.10
CA GLN A 22 -20.40 4.73 10.44
C GLN A 22 -21.54 3.83 9.97
N LEU A 23 -21.32 2.51 9.92
CA LEU A 23 -22.35 1.50 9.66
C LEU A 23 -22.67 0.71 10.93
N GLU A 24 -23.73 -0.10 10.85
CA GLU A 24 -24.01 -1.08 11.88
C GLU A 24 -22.88 -2.13 11.95
N PHE A 25 -22.54 -2.57 13.15
CA PHE A 25 -21.59 -3.64 13.40
C PHE A 25 -22.26 -4.76 14.20
N ASP A 26 -21.67 -5.95 14.14
CA ASP A 26 -22.21 -7.10 14.85
C ASP A 26 -22.00 -6.97 16.37
N SER A 27 -22.96 -7.44 17.17
CA SER A 27 -22.87 -7.37 18.63
C SER A 27 -21.71 -8.18 19.21
N ASP A 28 -21.24 -9.20 18.49
CA ASP A 28 -20.13 -10.06 18.91
C ASP A 28 -18.77 -9.53 18.43
N THR A 29 -18.73 -8.42 17.69
CA THR A 29 -17.47 -7.74 17.34
C THR A 29 -16.71 -7.35 18.61
N ALA A 30 -15.38 -7.44 18.56
CA ALA A 30 -14.49 -7.20 19.68
C ALA A 30 -14.84 -5.90 20.42
N ARG A 31 -15.06 -6.02 21.74
CA ARG A 31 -15.52 -4.91 22.58
C ARG A 31 -14.47 -3.82 22.78
N ASP A 32 -13.20 -4.19 22.65
CA ASP A 32 -12.04 -3.31 22.73
C ASP A 32 -11.56 -2.88 21.34
N CYS A 33 -12.44 -2.92 20.33
CA CYS A 33 -12.13 -2.41 19.01
C CYS A 33 -11.85 -0.91 19.04
N VAL A 34 -10.69 -0.51 18.52
CA VAL A 34 -10.23 0.88 18.48
C VAL A 34 -10.06 1.41 17.06
N GLY A 35 -10.15 0.54 16.04
CA GLY A 35 -10.17 0.92 14.64
C GLY A 35 -11.21 0.14 13.85
N TRP A 36 -11.94 0.85 13.00
CA TRP A 36 -13.11 0.36 12.27
C TRP A 36 -12.93 0.52 10.76
N TYR A 37 -13.40 -0.48 10.00
CA TYR A 37 -13.57 -0.40 8.56
C TYR A 37 -15.05 -0.47 8.20
N ASP A 38 -15.57 0.56 7.53
CA ASP A 38 -16.96 0.64 7.09
C ASP A 38 -17.11 0.05 5.67
N ASN A 39 -17.66 -1.17 5.56
CA ASN A 39 -17.85 -1.81 4.26
C ASN A 39 -19.15 -1.32 3.59
N TYR A 40 -19.05 -0.35 2.68
CA TYR A 40 -20.18 0.11 1.87
C TYR A 40 -20.51 -0.80 0.65
N LYS A 41 -19.95 -2.02 0.60
CA LYS A 41 -19.97 -3.00 -0.53
C LYS A 41 -19.00 -2.73 -1.68
N GLY A 42 -17.93 -1.98 -1.43
CA GLY A 42 -16.90 -1.71 -2.45
C GLY A 42 -15.83 -2.80 -2.55
N GLU A 43 -15.50 -3.45 -1.43
CA GLU A 43 -14.31 -4.29 -1.26
C GLU A 43 -14.68 -5.70 -0.78
N THR A 44 -13.83 -6.69 -1.06
CA THR A 44 -13.99 -8.05 -0.51
C THR A 44 -13.38 -8.14 0.89
N CYS A 45 -13.83 -9.10 1.69
CA CYS A 45 -13.25 -9.34 3.02
C CYS A 45 -11.74 -9.62 2.94
N GLU A 46 -11.32 -10.36 1.91
CA GLU A 46 -9.92 -10.67 1.64
C GLU A 46 -9.14 -9.39 1.32
N SER A 47 -9.65 -8.52 0.44
CA SER A 47 -8.95 -7.26 0.11
C SER A 47 -8.83 -6.34 1.32
N VAL A 48 -9.84 -6.30 2.19
CA VAL A 48 -9.81 -5.54 3.45
C VAL A 48 -8.76 -6.11 4.42
N ARG A 49 -8.75 -7.43 4.62
CA ARG A 49 -7.76 -8.08 5.49
C ARG A 49 -6.33 -7.86 4.99
N ASP A 50 -6.12 -7.99 3.69
CA ASP A 50 -4.82 -7.76 3.06
C ASP A 50 -4.42 -6.28 3.14
N LEU A 51 -5.38 -5.36 3.02
CA LEU A 51 -5.15 -3.92 3.18
C LEU A 51 -4.63 -3.57 4.59
N PHE A 52 -5.17 -4.22 5.62
CA PHE A 52 -4.78 -3.97 7.02
C PHE A 52 -3.74 -4.95 7.56
N GLY A 53 -3.25 -5.89 6.74
CA GLY A 53 -2.30 -6.91 7.17
C GLY A 53 -2.83 -7.83 8.28
N ILE A 54 -4.13 -8.13 8.28
CA ILE A 54 -4.80 -8.88 9.34
C ILE A 54 -4.95 -10.36 8.92
N PRO A 55 -4.31 -11.29 9.64
CA PRO A 55 -4.49 -12.72 9.38
C PRO A 55 -5.96 -13.17 9.56
N PRO A 56 -6.42 -14.22 8.85
CA PRO A 56 -7.81 -14.68 8.94
C PRO A 56 -8.26 -14.96 10.36
N GLU A 57 -7.42 -15.61 11.16
CA GLU A 57 -7.69 -15.95 12.55
C GLU A 57 -7.88 -14.71 13.43
N MET A 58 -7.10 -13.65 13.20
CA MET A 58 -7.21 -12.40 13.95
C MET A 58 -8.47 -11.63 13.55
N PHE A 59 -8.75 -11.55 12.25
CA PHE A 59 -9.94 -10.89 11.76
C PHE A 59 -11.22 -11.59 12.23
N HIS A 60 -11.22 -12.93 12.22
CA HIS A 60 -12.31 -13.74 12.78
C HIS A 60 -12.41 -13.60 14.31
N LYS A 61 -11.29 -13.57 15.03
CA LYS A 61 -11.28 -13.32 16.49
C LYS A 61 -11.95 -11.97 16.81
N TRP A 62 -11.71 -10.94 16.00
CA TRP A 62 -12.28 -9.62 16.22
C TRP A 62 -13.69 -9.45 15.66
N ASN A 63 -14.07 -10.24 14.66
CA ASN A 63 -15.38 -10.19 14.01
C ASN A 63 -15.93 -11.63 13.87
N PRO A 64 -16.45 -12.24 14.95
CA PRO A 64 -16.79 -13.67 14.98
C PRO A 64 -17.83 -14.12 13.96
N ARG A 65 -18.67 -13.20 13.48
CA ARG A 65 -19.63 -13.44 12.39
C ARG A 65 -18.97 -13.65 11.03
N VAL A 66 -17.76 -13.15 10.81
CA VAL A 66 -17.02 -13.37 9.57
C VAL A 66 -16.19 -14.64 9.73
N GLY A 67 -16.57 -15.72 9.06
CA GLY A 67 -15.81 -16.96 9.04
C GLY A 67 -14.40 -16.77 8.47
N LEU A 68 -13.53 -17.77 8.70
CA LEU A 68 -12.17 -17.78 8.13
C LEU A 68 -12.17 -17.77 6.60
N ASP A 69 -13.25 -18.25 5.99
CA ASP A 69 -13.54 -18.20 4.56
C ASP A 69 -14.22 -16.88 4.12
N CYS A 70 -14.19 -15.87 4.98
CA CYS A 70 -14.72 -14.53 4.73
C CYS A 70 -16.24 -14.51 4.50
N LYS A 71 -16.99 -15.43 5.12
CA LYS A 71 -18.45 -15.51 5.00
C LYS A 71 -19.16 -15.57 6.35
N PRO A 72 -20.33 -14.93 6.48
CA PRO A 72 -20.90 -13.91 5.58
C PRO A 72 -20.06 -12.63 5.51
N TRP A 73 -20.04 -11.97 4.33
CA TRP A 73 -19.47 -10.64 4.12
C TRP A 73 -20.57 -9.68 3.69
N GLU A 74 -20.84 -8.67 4.51
CA GLU A 74 -22.04 -7.86 4.42
C GLU A 74 -21.71 -6.37 4.53
N LYS A 75 -22.71 -5.53 4.23
CA LYS A 75 -22.58 -4.08 4.34
C LYS A 75 -22.64 -3.67 5.82
N MET A 76 -21.51 -3.75 6.50
CA MET A 76 -21.38 -3.52 7.95
C MET A 76 -20.02 -2.91 8.28
N SER A 77 -19.87 -2.43 9.50
CA SER A 77 -18.56 -2.06 10.04
C SER A 77 -17.87 -3.25 10.68
N TYR A 78 -16.58 -3.37 10.43
CA TYR A 78 -15.73 -4.45 10.93
C TYR A 78 -14.58 -3.88 11.74
N CYS A 79 -14.25 -4.57 12.84
CA CYS A 79 -13.08 -4.24 13.62
C CYS A 79 -11.80 -4.62 12.88
N ILE A 80 -10.87 -3.67 12.77
CA ILE A 80 -9.58 -3.86 12.10
C ILE A 80 -8.39 -3.74 13.06
N VAL A 81 -8.59 -3.28 14.29
CA VAL A 81 -7.58 -3.32 15.35
C VAL A 81 -8.24 -3.17 16.73
N THR A 82 -7.76 -3.94 17.70
CA THR A 82 -8.19 -3.86 19.11
C THR A 82 -7.11 -3.23 19.99
N GLN A 83 -7.50 -2.73 21.16
CA GLN A 83 -6.55 -2.19 22.14
C GLN A 83 -5.55 -3.26 22.61
N GLU A 84 -6.00 -4.50 22.85
CA GLU A 84 -5.12 -5.64 23.18
C GLU A 84 -3.99 -5.78 22.15
N ARG A 85 -4.31 -5.66 20.86
CA ARG A 85 -3.33 -5.79 19.78
C ARG A 85 -2.31 -4.66 19.75
N ILE A 86 -2.72 -3.44 20.09
CA ILE A 86 -1.82 -2.29 20.22
C ILE A 86 -0.85 -2.55 21.38
N ASP A 87 -1.36 -2.97 22.52
CA ASP A 87 -0.57 -3.20 23.73
C ASP A 87 0.44 -4.36 23.54
N ASP A 88 0.04 -5.44 22.88
CA ASP A 88 0.92 -6.57 22.55
C ASP A 88 2.06 -6.19 21.59
N THR A 89 1.77 -5.33 20.61
CA THR A 89 2.77 -4.84 19.65
C THR A 89 3.78 -3.94 20.37
N ALA A 90 3.32 -3.06 21.26
CA ALA A 90 4.18 -2.23 22.09
C ALA A 90 5.08 -3.06 23.04
N LYS A 91 4.53 -4.13 23.63
CA LYS A 91 5.27 -5.05 24.49
C LYS A 91 6.35 -5.82 23.72
N THR A 92 6.03 -6.26 22.50
CA THR A 92 6.96 -7.01 21.64
C THR A 92 8.12 -6.14 21.15
N ALA A 93 7.88 -4.84 20.89
CA ALA A 93 8.91 -3.88 20.48
C ALA A 93 9.96 -3.56 21.57
N THR A 94 9.73 -3.95 22.83
CA THR A 94 10.63 -3.65 23.96
C THR A 94 11.71 -4.74 24.17
N THR A 95 11.66 -5.86 23.44
CA THR A 95 12.69 -6.90 23.49
C THR A 95 13.55 -6.83 22.24
N THR A 96 14.85 -6.56 22.40
CA THR A 96 15.85 -6.54 21.31
C THR A 96 15.96 -7.93 20.67
N ALA A 97 15.07 -8.24 19.72
CA ALA A 97 15.12 -9.47 18.94
C ALA A 97 15.97 -9.25 17.67
N PRO A 98 16.87 -10.17 17.29
CA PRO A 98 17.58 -10.09 16.03
C PRO A 98 16.60 -10.24 14.86
N THR A 99 16.72 -9.35 13.87
CA THR A 99 15.98 -9.35 12.61
C THR A 99 16.03 -10.73 11.94
N PRO A 100 14.90 -11.38 11.64
CA PRO A 100 14.90 -12.50 10.70
C PRO A 100 15.15 -11.95 9.30
N THR A 101 16.34 -12.17 8.76
CA THR A 101 16.66 -11.91 7.35
C THR A 101 15.87 -12.91 6.50
N THR A 102 14.66 -12.53 6.11
CA THR A 102 13.89 -13.30 5.14
C THR A 102 14.45 -12.99 3.77
N THR A 103 15.22 -13.93 3.21
CA THR A 103 15.69 -13.89 1.83
C THR A 103 14.48 -14.09 0.91
N ILE A 104 13.79 -13.00 0.58
CA ILE A 104 12.76 -13.02 -0.47
C ILE A 104 13.50 -13.03 -1.80
N ASN A 105 13.32 -14.12 -2.54
CA ASN A 105 13.86 -14.27 -3.89
C ASN A 105 13.51 -13.05 -4.74
N THR A 106 14.57 -12.45 -5.28
CA THR A 106 14.61 -11.25 -6.09
C THR A 106 13.76 -11.41 -7.35
N ALA A 107 12.56 -10.83 -7.35
CA ALA A 107 11.98 -10.30 -8.59
C ALA A 107 12.55 -8.88 -8.78
N PRO A 108 12.97 -8.49 -9.99
CA PRO A 108 13.55 -7.17 -10.20
C PRO A 108 12.46 -6.10 -10.05
N SER A 109 12.76 -5.07 -9.26
CA SER A 109 12.22 -3.73 -9.49
C SER A 109 13.43 -2.79 -9.46
N PRO A 110 13.59 -1.84 -10.41
CA PRO A 110 12.45 -1.04 -10.81
C PRO A 110 12.41 -0.65 -12.31
N THR A 111 11.20 -0.70 -12.85
CA THR A 111 10.71 0.38 -13.72
C THR A 111 11.28 1.72 -13.25
N SER A 112 11.91 2.50 -14.12
CA SER A 112 12.50 3.79 -13.71
C SER A 112 11.45 4.68 -13.03
N TRP A 113 11.82 5.35 -11.94
CA TRP A 113 10.94 6.27 -11.22
C TRP A 113 11.46 7.69 -11.37
N ALA A 114 10.60 8.60 -11.84
CA ALA A 114 10.87 10.02 -11.80
C ALA A 114 10.54 10.55 -10.40
N ALA A 115 11.51 11.15 -9.71
CA ALA A 115 11.26 11.91 -8.49
C ALA A 115 10.61 13.25 -8.88
N LEU A 116 9.39 13.48 -8.41
CA LEU A 116 8.64 14.71 -8.69
C LEU A 116 8.86 15.77 -7.62
N GLY A 117 9.35 15.37 -6.45
CA GLY A 117 9.67 16.27 -5.35
C GLY A 117 8.58 16.34 -4.30
N CYS A 118 8.65 17.37 -3.48
CA CYS A 118 7.76 17.66 -2.36
C CYS A 118 6.47 18.30 -2.86
N TYR A 119 5.32 17.79 -2.41
CA TYR A 119 3.99 18.28 -2.76
C TYR A 119 3.15 18.57 -1.51
N THR A 120 2.36 19.65 -1.57
CA THR A 120 1.20 19.88 -0.67
C THR A 120 -0.03 19.24 -1.28
N GLY A 121 -0.98 18.79 -0.45
CA GLY A 121 -2.32 18.45 -0.97
C GLY A 121 -2.43 17.14 -1.78
N TYR A 122 -1.42 16.27 -1.74
CA TYR A 122 -1.51 14.84 -2.15
C TYR A 122 -2.51 14.03 -1.29
N VAL A 123 -3.37 14.71 -0.53
CA VAL A 123 -4.37 14.18 0.41
C VAL A 123 -5.77 14.72 0.08
N SER A 124 -6.00 15.20 -1.15
CA SER A 124 -7.22 15.96 -1.47
C SER A 124 -8.31 15.18 -2.21
N ASN A 125 -8.03 14.02 -2.80
CA ASN A 125 -9.03 13.34 -3.63
C ASN A 125 -9.30 11.92 -3.13
N GLN A 126 -10.36 11.82 -2.32
CA GLN A 126 -10.88 10.65 -1.60
C GLN A 126 -11.23 9.42 -2.47
N ASP A 127 -11.07 9.49 -3.79
CA ASP A 127 -11.51 8.46 -4.74
C ASP A 127 -10.37 7.62 -5.36
N TYR A 128 -9.09 7.98 -5.19
CA TYR A 128 -7.99 7.30 -5.91
C TYR A 128 -6.70 7.04 -5.12
N GLU A 129 -6.69 7.33 -3.82
CA GLU A 129 -5.54 7.13 -2.95
C GLU A 129 -5.67 5.82 -2.16
N VAL A 130 -4.63 4.98 -2.21
CA VAL A 130 -4.48 3.84 -1.29
C VAL A 130 -3.37 4.18 -0.31
N PHE A 131 -3.76 4.37 0.95
CA PHE A 131 -2.83 4.43 2.06
C PHE A 131 -2.34 3.00 2.33
N LEU A 132 -1.06 2.74 2.09
CA LEU A 132 -0.45 1.43 2.33
C LEU A 132 0.14 1.30 3.72
N SER A 133 0.52 2.42 4.33
CA SER A 133 0.80 2.47 5.75
C SER A 133 -0.48 2.19 6.54
N THR A 134 -0.36 1.49 7.67
CA THR A 134 -1.49 1.35 8.59
C THR A 134 -1.87 2.73 9.17
N VAL A 135 -2.97 2.81 9.93
CA VAL A 135 -3.32 4.02 10.70
C VAL A 135 -2.15 4.52 11.58
N PHE A 136 -1.21 3.63 11.93
CA PHE A 136 -0.05 3.90 12.75
C PHE A 136 1.25 4.18 11.96
N GLY A 137 1.22 4.09 10.63
CA GLY A 137 2.42 4.16 9.80
C GLY A 137 3.09 2.80 9.59
N ASP A 138 4.24 2.83 8.95
CA ASP A 138 5.18 1.73 8.73
C ASP A 138 6.50 2.09 9.43
N ASP A 139 6.87 1.37 10.49
CA ASP A 139 8.08 1.63 11.28
C ASP A 139 9.37 1.26 10.55
N ASP A 140 9.26 0.53 9.44
CA ASP A 140 10.36 0.12 8.57
C ASP A 140 10.11 0.57 7.12
N LEU A 141 9.61 1.80 6.99
CA LEU A 141 9.34 2.41 5.69
C LEU A 141 10.66 2.74 5.00
N THR A 142 10.77 2.33 3.74
CA THR A 142 11.81 2.80 2.82
C THR A 142 11.16 3.26 1.50
N ILE A 143 11.79 4.20 0.80
CA ILE A 143 11.30 4.65 -0.52
C ILE A 143 11.15 3.48 -1.52
N PRO A 144 12.11 2.53 -1.64
CA PRO A 144 11.97 1.40 -2.54
C PRO A 144 10.79 0.48 -2.19
N LYS A 145 10.55 0.23 -0.89
CA LYS A 145 9.42 -0.56 -0.40
C LYS A 145 8.09 0.07 -0.85
N CYS A 146 7.92 1.36 -0.59
CA CYS A 146 6.70 2.08 -0.98
C CYS A 146 6.47 2.08 -2.50
N LYS A 147 7.52 2.36 -3.28
CA LYS A 147 7.46 2.30 -4.75
C LYS A 147 7.03 0.93 -5.26
N ASN A 148 7.65 -0.13 -4.73
CA ASN A 148 7.35 -1.50 -5.13
C ASN A 148 5.91 -1.87 -4.82
N ASP A 149 5.42 -1.52 -3.63
CA ASP A 149 4.07 -1.88 -3.21
C ASP A 149 3.01 -1.15 -4.03
N CYS A 150 3.23 0.14 -4.35
CA CYS A 150 2.37 0.88 -5.26
C CYS A 150 2.37 0.29 -6.67
N TYR A 151 3.55 -0.11 -7.17
CA TYR A 151 3.68 -0.73 -8.49
C TYR A 151 2.95 -2.08 -8.57
N LEU A 152 3.11 -2.96 -7.59
CA LEU A 152 2.44 -4.26 -7.55
C LEU A 152 0.91 -4.12 -7.51
N ARG A 153 0.41 -2.98 -7.03
CA ARG A 153 -1.01 -2.61 -7.01
C ARG A 153 -1.45 -1.81 -8.24
N SER A 154 -0.59 -1.70 -9.25
CA SER A 154 -0.84 -1.00 -10.53
C SER A 154 -1.08 0.51 -10.38
N TYR A 155 -0.53 1.14 -9.33
CA TYR A 155 -0.52 2.60 -9.20
C TYR A 155 0.69 3.21 -9.90
N LYS A 156 0.46 4.36 -10.55
CA LYS A 156 1.51 5.11 -11.26
C LYS A 156 2.34 5.98 -10.34
N PHE A 157 1.83 6.30 -9.16
CA PHE A 157 2.47 7.18 -8.22
C PHE A 157 2.63 6.52 -6.87
N ALA A 158 3.78 6.78 -6.26
CA ALA A 158 4.10 6.43 -4.88
C ALA A 158 4.51 7.70 -4.17
N ALA A 159 4.04 7.87 -2.95
CA ALA A 159 4.33 9.04 -2.14
C ALA A 159 4.66 8.61 -0.72
N VAL A 160 5.66 9.26 -0.14
CA VAL A 160 6.08 9.03 1.24
C VAL A 160 5.93 10.32 2.03
N GLN A 161 5.37 10.21 3.23
CA GLN A 161 5.03 11.35 4.07
C GLN A 161 5.39 11.08 5.52
N ALA A 162 5.75 12.14 6.25
CA ALA A 162 5.98 12.12 7.70
C ALA A 162 6.99 11.06 8.21
N GLY A 163 7.85 10.53 7.33
CA GLY A 163 8.85 9.52 7.68
C GLY A 163 8.34 8.08 7.69
N ASN A 164 7.05 7.85 7.91
CA ASN A 164 6.49 6.51 8.11
C ASN A 164 5.21 6.22 7.32
N SER A 165 4.75 7.13 6.46
CA SER A 165 3.55 6.91 5.66
C SER A 165 3.89 6.61 4.20
N CYS A 166 3.26 5.58 3.63
CA CYS A 166 3.31 5.25 2.21
C CYS A 166 1.92 5.36 1.59
N MET A 167 1.85 6.03 0.45
CA MET A 167 0.62 6.29 -0.28
C MET A 167 0.81 5.96 -1.75
N CYS A 168 -0.24 5.44 -2.38
CA CYS A 168 -0.28 5.19 -3.81
C CYS A 168 -1.40 5.97 -4.46
N GLY A 169 -1.16 6.44 -5.67
CA GLY A 169 -2.14 7.20 -6.43
C GLY A 169 -2.08 6.91 -7.92
N ARG A 170 -3.19 7.15 -8.61
CA ARG A 170 -3.25 7.07 -10.08
C ARG A 170 -2.81 8.36 -10.75
N ASP A 171 -2.97 9.46 -10.02
CA ASP A 171 -2.67 10.82 -10.43
C ASP A 171 -2.00 11.56 -9.26
N VAL A 172 -1.44 12.73 -9.56
CA VAL A 172 -0.89 13.64 -8.56
C VAL A 172 -1.61 14.96 -8.75
N ASP A 173 -2.26 15.40 -7.67
CA ASP A 173 -2.82 16.74 -7.55
C ASP A 173 -2.13 17.42 -6.36
N GLY A 174 -1.95 18.75 -6.44
CA GLY A 174 -1.23 19.50 -5.43
C GLY A 174 -0.21 20.50 -5.97
N GLU A 175 0.18 21.44 -5.12
CA GLU A 175 1.17 22.47 -5.44
C GLU A 175 2.60 21.99 -5.13
N TRP A 176 3.58 22.62 -5.76
CA TRP A 176 5.01 22.45 -5.46
C TRP A 176 5.43 23.49 -4.41
N PRO A 177 5.39 23.16 -3.11
CA PRO A 177 5.94 24.01 -2.06
C PRO A 177 7.47 24.07 -2.10
N ASP A 178 8.02 24.79 -1.13
CA ASP A 178 9.44 24.73 -0.83
C ASP A 178 9.86 23.29 -0.53
N GLN A 179 10.84 22.80 -1.31
CA GLN A 179 11.35 21.44 -1.23
C GLN A 179 12.08 21.16 0.09
N THR A 180 12.49 22.20 0.82
CA THR A 180 13.23 22.08 2.09
C THR A 180 12.38 21.56 3.24
N GLU A 181 11.05 21.61 3.14
CA GLU A 181 10.12 21.13 4.18
C GLU A 181 9.87 19.62 4.11
N CYS A 182 10.19 18.97 2.99
CA CYS A 182 10.33 17.53 2.92
C CYS A 182 11.74 17.12 3.37
N ASN A 183 11.95 17.05 4.68
CA ASN A 183 13.26 16.77 5.30
C ASN A 183 13.19 15.69 6.41
N ILE A 184 12.08 14.95 6.50
CA ILE A 184 11.90 13.91 7.50
C ILE A 184 12.50 12.60 6.98
N PRO A 185 13.50 12.01 7.68
CA PRO A 185 14.07 10.74 7.28
C PRO A 185 13.04 9.60 7.33
N CYS A 186 13.21 8.58 6.51
CA CYS A 186 12.36 7.41 6.57
C CYS A 186 12.52 6.65 7.91
N SER A 187 11.49 5.94 8.33
CA SER A 187 11.51 5.15 9.57
C SER A 187 12.48 3.97 9.46
N GLY A 188 12.48 3.26 8.31
CA GLY A 188 13.35 2.13 7.98
C GLY A 188 14.66 2.49 7.25
N ASP A 189 14.82 3.74 6.80
CA ASP A 189 16.05 4.22 6.15
C ASP A 189 16.32 5.69 6.51
N LYS A 190 17.31 5.92 7.37
CA LYS A 190 17.64 7.26 7.89
C LYS A 190 18.46 8.11 6.92
N ASP A 191 18.98 7.51 5.85
CA ASP A 191 19.80 8.20 4.85
C ASP A 191 18.94 8.77 3.72
N THR A 192 17.66 8.38 3.63
CA THR A 192 16.71 8.89 2.66
C THR A 192 15.55 9.64 3.31
N VAL A 193 14.93 10.54 2.52
CA VAL A 193 13.93 11.49 3.02
C VAL A 193 12.53 11.07 2.59
N CYS A 194 11.68 10.76 3.57
CA CYS A 194 10.30 10.34 3.42
C CYS A 194 9.30 11.47 3.69
N GLY A 195 9.44 12.56 2.94
CA GLY A 195 8.52 13.69 2.97
C GLY A 195 8.74 14.64 4.14
N GLY A 196 7.66 15.32 4.54
CA GLY A 196 7.63 16.34 5.58
C GLY A 196 6.36 16.26 6.44
N ARG A 197 6.21 17.18 7.40
CA ARG A 197 4.95 17.26 8.17
C ARG A 197 3.84 17.78 7.26
N GLY A 198 2.90 16.93 6.88
CA GLY A 198 1.83 17.31 5.95
C GLY A 198 2.27 17.45 4.49
N LEU A 199 3.50 17.02 4.17
CA LEU A 199 4.09 17.12 2.82
C LEU A 199 4.59 15.77 2.35
N ALA A 200 4.34 15.46 1.09
CA ALA A 200 4.70 14.17 0.52
C ALA A 200 5.83 14.32 -0.50
N ASN A 201 6.85 13.47 -0.40
CA ASN A 201 7.79 13.26 -1.49
C ASN A 201 7.16 12.27 -2.50
N VAL A 202 6.90 12.74 -3.71
CA VAL A 202 6.16 12.00 -4.74
C VAL A 202 7.09 11.46 -5.81
N PHE A 203 6.81 10.23 -6.24
CA PHE A 203 7.50 9.51 -7.30
C PHE A 203 6.50 9.02 -8.32
N ARG A 204 6.86 9.10 -9.60
CA ARG A 204 6.07 8.57 -10.72
C ARG A 204 6.80 7.40 -11.36
N ALA A 205 6.12 6.28 -11.50
CA ALA A 205 6.59 5.16 -12.31
C ALA A 205 6.62 5.62 -13.77
N GLU A 206 7.78 5.52 -14.42
CA GLU A 206 7.87 5.68 -15.86
C GLU A 206 7.29 4.43 -16.51
N ASN A 207 6.53 4.53 -17.61
CA ASN A 207 6.13 3.31 -18.28
C ASN A 207 7.39 2.61 -18.79
N ASN A 208 7.50 1.29 -18.58
CA ASN A 208 8.36 0.47 -19.42
C ASN A 208 7.77 0.53 -20.84
N THR A 209 8.03 1.60 -21.60
CA THR A 209 8.16 1.43 -23.03
C THR A 209 9.32 0.46 -23.16
N ALA A 210 9.02 -0.81 -23.40
CA ALA A 210 9.99 -1.69 -24.03
C ALA A 210 10.62 -0.84 -25.15
N PRO A 211 11.95 -0.74 -25.25
CA PRO A 211 12.52 -0.15 -26.44
C PRO A 211 11.86 -0.90 -27.59
N MET A 212 11.06 -0.19 -28.40
CA MET A 212 10.75 -0.69 -29.72
C MET A 212 12.11 -0.87 -30.34
N THR A 213 12.57 -2.12 -30.37
CA THR A 213 13.64 -2.52 -31.25
C THR A 213 13.10 -2.18 -32.61
N THR A 214 13.45 -1.00 -33.12
CA THR A 214 13.37 -0.67 -34.53
C THR A 214 14.41 -1.56 -35.19
N GLY A 215 14.08 -2.84 -35.25
CA GLY A 215 14.73 -3.80 -36.11
C GLY A 215 14.41 -3.32 -37.51
N THR A 216 15.33 -2.52 -38.07
CA THR A 216 15.45 -2.32 -39.49
C THR A 216 15.43 -3.71 -40.12
N VAL A 217 14.29 -4.08 -40.71
CA VAL A 217 14.17 -5.29 -41.52
C VAL A 217 14.96 -5.01 -42.79
N ALA A 218 16.26 -5.27 -42.74
CA ALA A 218 17.09 -5.38 -43.93
C ALA A 218 16.79 -6.76 -44.54
N SER A 219 15.76 -6.80 -45.38
CA SER A 219 15.45 -7.96 -46.23
C SER A 219 16.53 -8.05 -47.33
N SER A 220 17.55 -8.87 -47.13
CA SER A 220 18.39 -9.35 -48.24
C SER A 220 17.73 -10.56 -48.92
N PRO A 221 17.83 -10.68 -50.26
CA PRO A 221 17.06 -11.65 -51.03
C PRO A 221 17.62 -13.07 -50.92
N THR A 222 16.72 -14.02 -50.67
CA THR A 222 16.96 -15.47 -50.70
C THR A 222 17.31 -15.95 -52.11
N GLN A 223 18.52 -16.47 -52.31
CA GLN A 223 18.88 -17.26 -53.50
C GLN A 223 18.40 -18.71 -53.33
N SER A 224 17.48 -19.10 -54.20
CA SER A 224 17.08 -20.49 -54.45
C SER A 224 18.07 -21.11 -55.45
N SER A 225 18.96 -21.98 -54.96
CA SER A 225 19.78 -22.85 -55.81
C SER A 225 19.07 -24.18 -56.04
N GLY A 226 18.32 -24.26 -57.15
CA GLY A 226 17.84 -25.51 -57.71
C GLY A 226 18.94 -26.15 -58.57
N ALA A 227 19.62 -27.16 -58.05
CA ALA A 227 20.50 -28.02 -58.82
C ALA A 227 19.70 -29.20 -59.39
N GLY A 228 19.40 -29.15 -60.69
CA GLY A 228 18.97 -30.33 -61.42
C GLY A 228 20.18 -31.19 -61.81
N ARG A 229 20.13 -32.49 -61.50
CA ARG A 229 20.14 -33.60 -62.47
C ARG A 229 20.48 -34.95 -61.82
N ASN A 230 19.57 -35.90 -62.05
CA ASN A 230 19.70 -37.35 -62.01
C ASN A 230 21.12 -37.93 -62.01
N ARG A 231 21.38 -38.87 -61.08
CA ARG A 231 21.97 -40.18 -61.45
C ARG A 231 21.71 -41.30 -60.44
N VAL A 232 20.84 -42.23 -60.86
CA VAL A 232 21.01 -43.69 -60.90
C VAL A 232 21.46 -44.46 -59.63
N MET A 233 20.48 -45.15 -59.04
CA MET A 233 20.38 -46.58 -58.70
C MET A 233 21.44 -47.30 -57.82
N PHE A 234 20.90 -48.01 -56.82
CA PHE A 234 20.99 -49.47 -56.52
C PHE A 234 21.06 -49.67 -54.99
N GLN A 235 19.96 -50.09 -54.37
CA GLN A 235 19.68 -51.49 -53.95
C GLN A 235 20.58 -51.98 -52.80
N GLY A 236 20.01 -51.98 -51.59
CA GLY A 236 19.63 -53.24 -50.95
C GLY A 236 20.34 -53.68 -49.65
N TRP A 237 19.50 -54.27 -48.79
CA TRP A 237 19.78 -55.31 -47.76
C TRP A 237 20.51 -54.82 -46.48
N HIS A 238 20.08 -55.12 -45.25
CA HIS A 238 19.17 -56.13 -44.69
C HIS A 238 18.50 -55.57 -43.42
#